data_AF-A0AAF0WVV8-F1
#
_entry.id   AF-A0AAF0WVV8-F1
#
_cell.length_a   1.000
_cell.length_b   1.000
_cell.length_c   1.000
_cell.angle_alpha   90.00
_cell.angle_beta   90.00
_cell.angle_gamma   90.00
#
_symmetry.space_group_name_H-M   'P 1'
#
loop_
_entity.id
_entity.type
_entity.pdbx_description
1 polymer ?
#
loop_
_entity_poly.entity_id
_entity_poly.type
_entity_poly.pdbx_seq_one_letter_code
_entity_poly.pdbx_strand_id
1 'polypeptide(L)'
;MITGLRFRGYRIQSDSDFTIERALDLLGKPGAKRDGKINLNSIKPKPEEVSADPATDDEKEKIFRRLFLYVVGSCFFNNNRSVISHHFVKFLERINKVGSYDWGSITFATFLAGMRRKVTGEIGALTGFWQFLPVHFLSALYFL
;
A
#
# COMPACT_ATOMS: atom_id res chain seq x y z
N MET A 1 -10.74 -0.23 1.92
CA MET A 1 -10.78 1.24 2.05
C MET A 1 -9.41 1.77 1.71
N ILE A 2 -9.26 2.51 0.61
CA ILE A 2 -7.94 2.84 0.05
C ILE A 2 -7.59 4.31 0.29
N THR A 3 -8.52 5.25 0.05
CA THR A 3 -8.16 6.67 0.03
C THR A 3 -8.72 7.49 1.19
N GLY A 4 -9.80 7.07 1.86
CA GLY A 4 -10.42 7.87 2.94
C GLY A 4 -10.94 9.25 2.50
N LEU A 5 -10.87 9.54 1.20
CA LEU A 5 -11.23 10.83 0.61
C LEU A 5 -12.73 11.08 0.74
N ARG A 6 -13.08 12.34 0.98
CA ARG A 6 -14.46 12.81 1.00
C ARG A 6 -14.62 13.90 -0.04
N PHE A 7 -15.65 13.81 -0.87
CA PHE A 7 -16.04 14.84 -1.83
C PHE A 7 -17.38 15.44 -1.38
N ARG A 8 -17.43 16.77 -1.19
CA ARG A 8 -18.61 17.48 -0.64
C ARG A 8 -19.13 16.91 0.68
N GLY A 9 -18.22 16.49 1.57
CA GLY A 9 -18.57 15.87 2.86
C GLY A 9 -18.94 14.38 2.79
N TYR A 10 -19.29 13.87 1.61
CA TYR A 10 -19.58 12.47 1.39
C TYR A 10 -18.30 11.66 1.18
N ARG A 11 -18.21 10.51 1.84
CA ARG A 11 -17.09 9.59 1.64
C ARG A 11 -17.19 8.98 0.25
N ILE A 12 -16.10 9.03 -0.50
CA ILE A 12 -16.02 8.28 -1.76
C ILE A 12 -16.00 6.81 -1.38
N GLN A 13 -17.11 6.13 -1.61
CA GLN A 13 -17.22 4.71 -1.34
C GLN A 13 -16.53 3.92 -2.45
N SER A 14 -15.69 2.97 -2.06
CA SER A 14 -15.21 1.93 -2.95
C SER A 14 -16.16 0.76 -2.74
N ASP A 15 -17.22 0.70 -3.54
CA ASP A 15 -18.14 -0.43 -3.55
C ASP A 15 -17.38 -1.63 -4.12
N SER A 16 -16.99 -2.55 -3.24
CA SER A 16 -16.34 -3.77 -3.69
C SER A 16 -16.62 -4.89 -2.71
N ASP A 17 -17.27 -5.94 -3.20
CA ASP A 17 -17.40 -7.26 -2.56
C ASP A 17 -16.05 -8.01 -2.46
N PHE A 18 -14.94 -7.28 -2.59
CA PHE A 18 -13.60 -7.81 -2.56
C PHE A 18 -13.21 -8.12 -1.12
N THR A 19 -13.18 -9.39 -0.77
CA THR A 19 -12.92 -9.87 0.59
C THR A 19 -11.42 -9.95 0.89
N ILE A 20 -11.07 -9.95 2.18
CA ILE A 20 -9.68 -10.16 2.60
C ILE A 20 -9.22 -11.59 2.29
N GLU A 21 -10.12 -12.57 2.35
CA GLU A 21 -9.84 -13.96 2.01
C GLU A 21 -9.41 -14.08 0.54
N ARG A 22 -10.13 -13.43 -0.38
CA ARG A 22 -9.73 -13.35 -1.80
C ARG A 22 -8.40 -12.65 -1.99
N ALA A 23 -8.15 -11.59 -1.22
CA ALA A 23 -6.88 -10.88 -1.27
C ALA A 23 -5.69 -11.77 -0.84
N LEU A 24 -5.87 -12.58 0.20
CA LEU A 24 -4.82 -13.48 0.71
C LEU A 24 -4.54 -14.64 -0.25
N ASP A 25 -5.57 -15.15 -0.92
CA ASP A 25 -5.48 -16.13 -2.00
C ASP A 25 -4.64 -15.61 -3.18
N LEU A 26 -4.94 -14.40 -3.66
CA LEU A 26 -4.18 -13.72 -4.71
C LEU A 26 -2.71 -13.44 -4.34
N LEU A 27 -2.38 -13.43 -3.05
CA LEU A 27 -1.02 -13.25 -2.55
C LEU A 27 -0.29 -14.57 -2.25
N GLY A 28 -0.99 -15.70 -2.22
CA GLY A 28 -0.44 -16.98 -1.79
C GLY A 28 0.05 -16.98 -0.33
N LYS A 29 -0.51 -16.11 0.53
CA LYS A 29 -0.11 -15.95 1.94
C LYS A 29 -1.34 -15.87 2.86
N PRO A 30 -2.08 -16.97 3.08
CA PRO A 30 -3.29 -16.98 3.92
C PRO A 30 -3.04 -16.51 5.37
N GLY A 31 -1.85 -16.78 5.91
CA GLY A 31 -1.45 -16.36 7.27
C GLY A 31 -1.05 -14.88 7.42
N ALA A 32 -1.12 -14.06 6.36
CA ALA A 32 -0.70 -12.66 6.43
C ALA A 32 -1.74 -11.72 7.08
N LYS A 33 -2.91 -12.24 7.49
CA LYS A 33 -3.98 -11.47 8.13
C LYS A 33 -3.57 -11.04 9.55
N ARG A 34 -3.71 -9.75 9.84
CA ARG A 34 -3.54 -9.16 11.18
C ARG A 34 -4.58 -8.05 11.37
N ASP A 35 -5.41 -8.17 12.40
CA ASP A 35 -6.44 -7.17 12.76
C ASP A 35 -7.33 -6.75 11.59
N GLY A 36 -7.75 -7.72 10.76
CA GLY A 36 -8.59 -7.47 9.57
C GLY A 36 -7.87 -6.78 8.40
N LYS A 37 -6.53 -6.67 8.45
CA LYS A 37 -5.67 -6.09 7.43
C LYS A 37 -4.55 -7.07 7.05
N ILE A 38 -3.75 -6.72 6.05
CA ILE A 38 -2.62 -7.52 5.58
C ILE A 38 -1.34 -6.96 6.21
N ASN A 39 -0.60 -7.80 6.91
CA ASN A 39 0.71 -7.45 7.45
C ASN A 39 1.76 -7.39 6.33
N LEU A 40 2.43 -6.24 6.18
CA LEU A 40 3.43 -6.03 5.12
C LEU A 40 4.64 -6.96 5.24
N ASN A 41 5.09 -7.23 6.46
CA ASN A 41 6.24 -8.12 6.69
C ASN A 41 5.90 -9.57 6.33
N SER A 42 4.66 -10.00 6.57
CA SER A 42 4.19 -11.36 6.24
C SER A 42 4.09 -11.63 4.73
N ILE A 43 4.01 -10.57 3.91
CA ILE A 43 3.95 -10.68 2.45
C ILE A 43 5.26 -10.33 1.76
N LYS A 44 6.30 -9.91 2.50
CA LYS A 44 7.62 -9.59 1.94
C LYS A 44 8.16 -10.80 1.16
N PRO A 45 8.43 -10.67 -0.15
CA PRO A 45 9.10 -11.72 -0.90
C PRO A 45 10.50 -11.97 -0.33
N LYS A 46 10.89 -13.23 -0.19
CA LYS A 46 12.27 -13.58 0.14
C LYS A 46 13.16 -13.43 -1.10
N PRO A 47 14.46 -13.15 -0.94
CA PRO A 47 15.39 -13.09 -2.07
C PRO A 47 15.34 -14.36 -2.92
N GLU A 48 15.25 -15.54 -2.27
CA GLU A 48 15.16 -16.83 -2.96
C GLU A 48 13.90 -16.95 -3.84
N GLU A 49 12.76 -16.41 -3.38
CA GLU A 49 11.51 -16.42 -4.14
C GLU A 49 11.57 -15.51 -5.37
N VAL A 50 12.37 -14.45 -5.32
CA VAL A 50 12.49 -13.47 -6.43
C VAL A 50 13.57 -13.88 -7.42
N SER A 51 14.64 -14.53 -6.95
CA SER A 51 15.74 -15.01 -7.80
C SER A 51 15.46 -16.36 -8.46
N ALA A 52 14.54 -17.15 -7.93
CA ALA A 52 14.10 -18.38 -8.57
C ALA A 52 13.33 -18.06 -9.86
N ASP A 53 13.49 -18.86 -10.91
CA ASP A 53 12.56 -18.88 -12.04
C ASP A 53 11.33 -19.70 -11.60
N PRO A 54 10.18 -19.08 -11.28
CA PRO A 54 9.04 -19.80 -10.74
C PRO A 54 8.48 -20.77 -11.78
N ALA A 55 8.01 -21.93 -11.32
CA ALA A 55 7.57 -23.01 -12.19
C ALA A 55 6.30 -22.67 -12.98
N THR A 56 5.51 -21.71 -12.49
CA THR A 56 4.23 -21.32 -13.12
C THR A 56 4.04 -19.80 -13.19
N ASP A 57 3.23 -19.36 -14.17
CA ASP A 57 2.85 -17.95 -14.29
C ASP A 57 2.05 -17.46 -13.07
N ASP A 58 1.21 -18.30 -12.46
CA ASP A 58 0.46 -17.95 -11.24
C ASP A 58 1.39 -17.62 -10.05
N GLU A 59 2.50 -18.36 -9.90
CA GLU A 59 3.51 -18.06 -8.89
C GLU A 59 4.22 -16.74 -9.17
N LYS A 60 4.60 -16.48 -10.44
CA LYS A 60 5.19 -15.20 -10.87
C LYS A 60 4.26 -14.05 -10.53
N GLU A 61 2.97 -14.20 -10.82
CA GLU A 61 1.97 -13.20 -10.51
C GLU A 61 1.81 -12.96 -9.00
N LYS A 62 1.78 -14.01 -8.17
CA LYS A 62 1.72 -13.90 -6.70
C LYS A 62 2.97 -13.19 -6.14
N ILE A 63 4.16 -13.52 -6.65
CA ILE A 63 5.41 -12.86 -6.26
C ILE A 63 5.37 -11.40 -6.67
N PHE A 64 4.93 -11.08 -7.88
CA PHE A 64 4.80 -9.71 -8.36
C PHE A 64 3.85 -8.88 -7.48
N ARG A 65 2.65 -9.40 -7.17
CA ARG A 65 1.69 -8.72 -6.28
C ARG A 65 2.30 -8.42 -4.92
N ARG A 66 3.00 -9.40 -4.33
CA ARG A 66 3.70 -9.24 -3.05
C ARG A 66 4.82 -8.21 -3.12
N LEU A 67 5.67 -8.27 -4.14
CA LEU A 67 6.79 -7.35 -4.34
C LEU A 67 6.28 -5.92 -4.52
N PHE A 68 5.29 -5.72 -5.40
CA PHE A 68 4.71 -4.41 -5.66
C PHE A 68 4.11 -3.79 -4.39
N LEU A 69 3.30 -4.55 -3.65
CA LEU A 69 2.71 -4.07 -2.39
C LEU A 69 3.74 -3.85 -1.29
N TYR A 70 4.79 -4.66 -1.24
CA TYR A 70 5.88 -4.46 -0.28
C TYR A 70 6.65 -3.17 -0.60
N VAL A 71 6.98 -2.92 -1.86
CA VAL A 71 7.64 -1.67 -2.30
C VAL A 71 6.75 -0.47 -1.98
N VAL A 72 5.52 -0.45 -2.49
CA VAL A 72 4.57 0.65 -2.24
C VAL A 72 4.29 0.82 -0.76
N GLY A 73 4.11 -0.27 -0.02
CA GLY A 73 3.90 -0.27 1.42
C GLY A 73 5.09 0.28 2.19
N SER A 74 6.31 -0.12 1.84
CA SER A 74 7.54 0.43 2.43
C SER A 74 7.71 1.92 2.14
N CYS A 75 7.22 2.38 0.97
CA CYS A 75 7.13 3.80 0.66
C CYS A 75 6.17 4.57 1.60
N PHE A 76 5.13 3.96 2.15
CA PHE A 76 4.21 4.67 3.05
C PHE A 76 4.44 4.39 4.53
N PHE A 77 5.12 3.29 4.86
CA PHE A 77 5.19 2.80 6.21
C PHE A 77 6.60 2.26 6.53
N ASN A 78 7.28 2.91 7.48
CA ASN A 78 8.67 2.65 7.85
C ASN A 78 8.82 1.64 9.00
N ASN A 79 7.80 0.82 9.29
CA ASN A 79 7.88 -0.11 10.43
C ASN A 79 7.50 -1.56 10.06
N ASN A 80 8.14 -2.52 10.73
CA ASN A 80 7.89 -3.96 10.53
C ASN A 80 6.52 -4.44 11.05
N ARG A 81 5.71 -3.54 11.62
CA ARG A 81 4.35 -3.80 12.12
C ARG A 81 3.28 -3.23 11.18
N SER A 82 3.68 -2.72 10.03
CA SER A 82 2.81 -2.00 9.12
C SER A 82 1.78 -2.94 8.48
N VAL A 83 0.57 -2.42 8.35
CA VAL A 83 -0.58 -3.15 7.80
C VAL A 83 -1.21 -2.36 6.67
N ILE A 84 -1.56 -3.04 5.57
CA ILE A 84 -2.24 -2.45 4.42
C ILE A 84 -3.68 -2.97 4.30
N SER A 85 -4.55 -2.16 3.70
CA SER A 85 -5.91 -2.59 3.38
C SER A 85 -5.89 -3.64 2.27
N HIS A 86 -6.67 -4.71 2.41
CA HIS A 86 -6.79 -5.75 1.39
C HIS A 86 -7.25 -5.21 0.04
N HIS A 87 -7.99 -4.10 -0.01
CA HIS A 87 -8.42 -3.51 -1.27
C HIS A 87 -7.26 -2.99 -2.14
N PHE A 88 -6.05 -2.77 -1.62
CA PHE A 88 -4.88 -2.51 -2.48
C PHE A 88 -4.56 -3.71 -3.38
N VAL A 89 -4.82 -4.93 -2.91
CA VAL A 89 -4.66 -6.17 -3.70
C VAL A 89 -5.65 -6.21 -4.86
N LYS A 90 -6.85 -5.62 -4.71
CA LYS A 90 -7.86 -5.54 -5.78
C LYS A 90 -7.30 -4.86 -7.04
N PHE A 91 -6.52 -3.80 -6.88
CA PHE A 91 -5.90 -3.14 -8.04
C PHE A 91 -4.92 -4.05 -8.76
N LEU A 92 -4.28 -4.97 -8.05
CA LEU A 92 -3.34 -5.92 -8.63
C LEU A 92 -4.00 -7.22 -9.09
N GLU A 93 -5.33 -7.34 -9.03
CA GLU A 93 -6.03 -8.53 -9.53
C GLU A 93 -5.73 -8.75 -11.02
N ARG A 94 -5.78 -7.69 -11.82
CA ARG A 94 -5.41 -7.70 -13.25
C ARG A 94 -4.03 -7.12 -13.46
N ILE A 95 -2.99 -7.96 -13.35
CA ILE A 95 -1.58 -7.53 -13.44
C ILE A 95 -1.26 -6.83 -14.76
N ASN A 96 -1.82 -7.31 -15.86
CA ASN A 96 -1.66 -6.70 -17.18
C ASN A 96 -2.14 -5.24 -17.27
N LYS A 97 -3.01 -4.79 -16.35
CA LYS A 97 -3.49 -3.41 -16.28
C LYS A 97 -2.72 -2.56 -15.27
N VAL A 98 -1.90 -3.15 -14.40
CA VAL A 98 -1.17 -2.45 -13.34
C VAL A 98 -0.35 -1.30 -13.91
N GLY A 99 0.34 -1.49 -15.03
CA GLY A 99 1.13 -0.42 -15.67
C GLY A 99 0.31 0.75 -16.23
N SER A 100 -1.00 0.57 -16.44
CA SER A 100 -1.89 1.61 -16.99
C SER A 100 -2.50 2.54 -15.93
N TYR A 101 -2.33 2.22 -14.64
CA TYR A 101 -2.90 3.03 -13.57
C TYR A 101 -2.00 4.21 -13.22
N ASP A 102 -2.62 5.34 -12.88
CA ASP A 102 -1.91 6.49 -12.33
C ASP A 102 -1.58 6.27 -10.84
N TRP A 103 -0.49 5.52 -10.62
CA TRP A 103 0.04 5.27 -9.29
C TRP A 103 0.49 6.54 -8.57
N GLY A 104 0.88 7.58 -9.30
CA GLY A 104 1.26 8.88 -8.75
C GLY A 104 0.07 9.53 -8.04
N SER A 105 -1.06 9.64 -8.72
CA SER A 105 -2.30 10.18 -8.15
C SER A 105 -2.82 9.34 -6.97
N ILE A 106 -2.76 8.01 -7.05
CA ILE A 106 -3.16 7.12 -5.95
C ILE A 106 -2.27 7.33 -4.71
N THR A 107 -0.96 7.44 -4.94
CA THR A 107 0.04 7.67 -3.89
C THR A 107 -0.18 9.03 -3.23
N PHE A 108 -0.39 10.07 -4.02
CA PHE A 108 -0.63 11.42 -3.55
C PHE A 108 -1.95 11.55 -2.77
N ALA A 109 -3.04 10.95 -3.28
CA ALA A 109 -4.31 10.88 -2.57
C ALA A 109 -4.19 10.20 -1.20
N THR A 110 -3.44 9.09 -1.13
CA THR A 110 -3.18 8.36 0.11
C THR A 110 -2.36 9.19 1.09
N PHE A 111 -1.39 9.95 0.60
CA PHE A 111 -0.62 10.91 1.39
C PHE A 111 -1.50 12.03 1.97
N LEU A 112 -2.33 12.69 1.16
CA LEU A 112 -3.27 13.72 1.62
C LEU A 112 -4.19 13.20 2.72
N ALA A 113 -4.70 11.97 2.55
CA ALA A 113 -5.53 11.33 3.56
C ALA A 113 -4.77 11.04 4.85
N GLY A 114 -3.52 10.60 4.75
CA GLY A 114 -2.63 10.43 5.91
C GLY A 114 -2.40 11.74 6.66
N MET A 115 -2.09 12.83 5.93
CA MET A 115 -1.91 14.15 6.52
C MET A 115 -3.16 14.64 7.23
N ARG A 116 -4.33 14.51 6.60
CA ARG A 116 -5.61 14.88 7.23
C ARG A 116 -5.79 14.17 8.57
N ARG A 117 -5.57 12.85 8.60
CA ARG A 117 -5.71 12.04 9.83
C ARG A 117 -4.71 12.44 10.91
N LYS A 118 -3.52 12.89 10.52
CA LYS A 118 -2.51 13.40 11.46
C LYS A 118 -2.94 14.74 12.06
N VAL A 119 -3.45 15.65 11.24
CA VAL A 119 -3.96 16.96 11.69
C VAL A 119 -5.21 16.81 12.56
N THR A 120 -6.10 15.87 12.25
CA THR A 120 -7.31 15.61 13.06
C THR A 120 -7.06 14.76 14.32
N GLY A 121 -5.81 14.40 14.62
CA GLY A 121 -5.45 13.60 15.80
C GLY A 121 -5.82 12.12 15.73
N GLU A 122 -6.31 11.63 14.57
CA GLU A 122 -6.68 10.23 14.37
C GLU A 122 -5.48 9.29 14.30
N ILE A 123 -4.27 9.80 14.03
CA ILE A 123 -3.03 9.03 14.03
C ILE A 123 -1.88 9.77 14.74
N GLY A 124 -1.15 9.06 15.60
CA GLY A 124 -0.06 9.59 16.41
C GLY A 124 1.21 9.94 15.61
N ALA A 125 1.47 9.31 14.47
CA ALA A 125 2.61 9.63 13.60
C ALA A 125 2.37 9.15 12.16
N LEU A 126 2.95 9.86 11.19
CA LEU A 126 3.02 9.45 9.79
C LEU A 126 4.46 9.03 9.48
N THR A 127 4.81 7.78 9.78
CA THR A 127 6.17 7.26 9.57
C THR A 127 6.24 6.51 8.24
N GLY A 128 6.54 7.21 7.14
CA GLY A 128 6.66 6.69 5.77
C GLY A 128 7.70 7.45 4.93
N PHE A 129 8.04 6.93 3.74
CA PHE A 129 9.12 7.33 2.81
C PHE A 129 9.02 8.75 2.22
N TRP A 130 8.09 9.59 2.67
CA TRP A 130 8.21 11.04 2.48
C TRP A 130 9.35 11.66 3.33
N GLN A 131 10.46 10.94 3.53
CA GLN A 131 11.70 11.50 4.09
C GLN A 131 12.50 12.32 3.06
N PHE A 132 12.10 12.36 1.78
CA PHE A 132 12.56 13.41 0.86
C PHE A 132 11.92 14.79 1.15
N LEU A 133 10.76 14.86 1.81
CA LEU A 133 10.16 16.15 2.16
C LEU A 133 10.92 16.88 3.29
N PRO A 134 11.37 16.25 4.39
CA PRO A 134 12.14 16.95 5.42
C PRO A 134 13.44 17.57 4.91
N VAL A 135 14.13 16.94 3.94
CA VAL A 135 15.40 17.47 3.42
C VAL A 135 15.18 18.75 2.58
N HIS A 136 14.02 18.90 1.94
CA HIS A 136 13.71 20.07 1.11
C HIS A 136 12.79 21.12 1.77
N PHE A 137 11.96 20.75 2.74
CA PHE A 137 11.12 21.72 3.46
C PHE A 137 11.88 22.46 4.58
N LEU A 138 12.89 21.86 5.20
CA LEU A 138 13.72 22.55 6.19
C LEU A 138 14.76 23.50 5.55
N SER A 139 15.16 23.27 4.31
CA SER A 139 16.05 24.19 3.58
C SER A 139 15.31 25.40 2.99
N ALA A 140 14.00 25.29 2.73
CA ALA A 140 13.17 26.41 2.25
C ALA A 140 12.71 27.37 3.37
N LEU A 141 12.69 26.94 4.63
CA LEU A 141 12.33 27.76 5.79
C LEU A 141 13.50 28.52 6.44
N TYR A 142 14.72 28.31 5.96
CA TYR A 142 15.92 29.08 6.38
C TYR A 142 16.24 30.24 5.43
N PHE A 143 15.42 30.48 4.41
CA PHE A 143 15.57 31.58 3.43
C PHE A 143 14.33 32.49 3.31
N LEU A 144 13.44 32.47 4.32
CA LEU A 144 12.44 33.51 4.59
C LEU A 144 12.65 34.02 6.02
#